data_AF-A0A7C4VDJ7-F1
#
_entry.id   AF-A0A7C4VDJ7-F1
#
_cell.length_a   1.000
_cell.length_b   1.000
_cell.length_c   1.000
_cell.angle_alpha   90.00
_cell.angle_beta   90.00
_cell.angle_gamma   90.00
#
_symmetry.space_group_name_H-M   'P 1'
#
loop_
_entity.id
_entity.type
_entity.pdbx_description
1 polymer ?
#
loop_
_entity_poly.entity_id
_entity_poly.type
_entity_poly.pdbx_seq_one_letter_code
_entity_poly.pdbx_strand_id
1 'polypeptide(L)'
;RAQLGYLRPDLQFRDIRGNVDTRLRKVDSGEYDACILASAGLRRLGLTERACLPISPEVCLPAPGQGALVVQCLADRSELVSLLGSLSDEHAVAETAAERAVLRELGSGCRVPVGALARVINGVLLLQACLADPLGERLVRVSVEGDISDPVSVGAKAVELLLKQGGEEILHCLA
;
A
#
# COMPACT_ATOMS: atom_id res chain seq x y z
N ARG A 1 3.29 1.22 -10.60
CA ARG A 1 3.27 1.04 -12.07
C ARG A 1 1.92 0.54 -12.53
N ALA A 2 1.56 -0.72 -12.25
CA ALA A 2 0.35 -1.36 -12.80
C ALA A 2 -0.94 -0.51 -12.74
N GLN A 3 -1.30 0.03 -11.58
CA GLN A 3 -2.50 0.88 -11.44
C GLN A 3 -2.48 2.14 -12.32
N LEU A 4 -1.35 2.85 -12.39
CA LEU A 4 -1.24 4.05 -13.21
C LEU A 4 -1.10 3.71 -14.70
N GLY A 5 -0.45 2.59 -15.04
CA GLY A 5 -0.35 2.09 -16.42
C GLY A 5 -1.71 1.65 -16.96
N TYR A 6 -2.55 1.02 -16.12
CA TYR A 6 -3.94 0.69 -16.45
C TYR A 6 -4.76 1.93 -16.81
N LEU A 7 -4.57 3.03 -16.05
CA LEU A 7 -5.30 4.29 -16.28
C LEU A 7 -4.72 5.16 -17.41
N ARG A 8 -3.40 5.06 -17.64
CA ARG A 8 -2.63 5.88 -18.58
C ARG A 8 -1.65 5.02 -19.38
N PRO A 9 -2.17 4.19 -20.30
CA PRO A 9 -1.36 3.29 -21.12
C PRO A 9 -0.42 4.05 -22.09
N ASP A 10 -0.64 5.34 -22.28
CA ASP A 10 0.21 6.22 -23.07
C ASP A 10 1.53 6.62 -22.37
N LEU A 11 1.63 6.43 -21.04
CA LEU A 11 2.83 6.79 -20.27
C LEU A 11 3.90 5.70 -20.31
N GLN A 12 5.17 6.12 -20.39
CA GLN A 12 6.32 5.23 -20.29
C GLN A 12 6.85 5.16 -18.86
N PHE A 13 6.73 3.99 -18.22
CA PHE A 13 7.25 3.77 -16.88
C PHE A 13 8.66 3.20 -16.92
N ARG A 14 9.61 3.91 -16.31
CA ARG A 14 11.00 3.47 -16.15
C ARG A 14 11.35 3.34 -14.67
N ASP A 15 12.15 2.32 -14.34
CA ASP A 15 12.62 2.14 -12.97
C ASP A 15 13.51 3.31 -12.55
N ILE A 16 13.33 3.77 -11.31
CA ILE A 16 14.15 4.82 -10.70
C ILE A 16 14.65 4.34 -9.32
N ARG A 17 15.97 4.41 -9.11
CA ARG A 17 16.64 4.01 -7.86
C ARG A 17 17.38 5.17 -7.23
N GLY A 18 17.57 5.07 -5.91
CA GLY A 18 18.17 6.10 -5.05
C GLY A 18 17.26 6.43 -3.85
N ASN A 19 17.76 7.25 -2.93
CA ASN A 19 16.94 7.88 -1.90
C ASN A 19 16.06 8.99 -2.51
N VAL A 20 15.18 9.62 -1.71
CA VAL A 20 14.26 10.67 -2.19
C VAL A 20 15.00 11.80 -2.90
N ASP A 21 16.06 12.34 -2.29
CA ASP A 21 16.86 13.42 -2.86
C ASP A 21 17.47 13.05 -4.24
N THR A 22 18.06 11.86 -4.35
CA THR A 22 18.66 11.40 -5.62
C THR A 22 17.59 11.27 -6.70
N ARG A 23 16.39 10.78 -6.35
CA ARG A 23 15.29 10.65 -7.31
C ARG A 23 14.78 12.01 -7.79
N LEU A 24 14.64 12.97 -6.88
CA LEU A 24 14.25 14.33 -7.23
C LEU A 24 15.27 14.98 -8.17
N ARG A 25 16.56 14.85 -7.90
CA ARG A 25 17.62 15.37 -8.78
C ARG A 25 17.59 14.80 -10.20
N LYS A 26 17.21 13.53 -10.36
CA LYS A 26 17.06 12.90 -11.68
C LYS A 26 15.88 13.46 -12.48
N VAL A 27 14.82 13.88 -11.79
CA VAL A 27 13.72 14.63 -12.42
C VAL A 27 14.19 16.04 -12.78
N ASP A 28 14.87 16.73 -11.86
CA ASP A 28 15.37 18.09 -12.08
C ASP A 28 16.39 18.15 -13.25
N SER A 29 17.17 17.08 -13.47
CA SER A 29 18.12 16.99 -14.57
C SER A 29 17.50 16.56 -15.91
N GLY A 30 16.19 16.29 -15.96
CA GLY A 30 15.48 15.83 -17.16
C GLY A 30 15.74 14.38 -17.55
N GLU A 31 16.29 13.54 -16.65
CA GLU A 31 16.40 12.09 -16.91
C GLU A 31 15.02 11.41 -16.87
N TYR A 32 14.07 12.00 -16.13
CA TYR A 32 12.67 11.60 -16.03
C TYR A 32 11.78 12.86 -16.06
N ASP A 33 10.63 12.79 -16.72
CA ASP A 33 9.65 13.89 -16.71
C ASP A 33 8.97 14.07 -15.35
N ALA A 34 8.81 12.96 -14.62
CA ALA A 34 8.22 12.94 -13.28
C ALA A 34 8.67 11.68 -12.51
N CYS A 35 8.54 11.71 -11.18
CA CYS A 35 8.67 10.51 -10.35
C CYS A 35 7.51 10.40 -9.35
N ILE A 36 7.18 9.18 -8.95
CA ILE A 36 6.15 8.90 -7.96
C ILE A 36 6.83 8.64 -6.61
N LEU A 37 6.42 9.39 -5.59
CA LEU A 37 6.94 9.31 -4.23
C LEU A 37 5.78 9.25 -3.23
N ALA A 38 6.00 8.58 -2.10
CA ALA A 38 5.03 8.57 -1.02
C ALA A 38 4.96 9.94 -0.33
N SER A 39 3.76 10.52 -0.22
CA SER A 39 3.55 11.82 0.43
C SER A 39 4.05 11.85 1.88
N ALA A 40 3.98 10.73 2.61
CA ALA A 40 4.51 10.63 3.96
C ALA A 40 6.04 10.84 4.01
N GLY A 41 6.77 10.33 3.01
CA GLY A 41 8.22 10.51 2.92
C GLY A 41 8.61 11.96 2.66
N LEU A 42 7.92 12.62 1.73
CA LEU A 42 8.13 14.05 1.46
C LEU A 42 7.82 14.92 2.68
N ARG A 43 6.69 14.67 3.36
CA ARG A 43 6.30 15.42 4.55
C ARG A 43 7.32 15.30 5.68
N ARG A 44 7.80 14.09 5.97
CA ARG A 44 8.81 13.84 7.02
C ARG A 44 10.14 14.53 6.75
N LEU A 45 10.47 14.73 5.47
CA LEU A 45 11.69 15.41 5.03
C LEU A 45 11.50 16.93 4.86
N GLY A 46 10.29 17.46 5.07
CA GLY A 46 9.99 18.88 4.83
C GLY A 46 10.03 19.29 3.36
N LEU A 47 9.75 18.36 2.43
CA LEU A 47 9.81 18.55 0.97
C LEU A 47 8.43 18.51 0.31
N THR A 48 7.40 19.00 1.02
CA THR A 48 6.00 18.88 0.54
C THR A 48 5.75 19.75 -0.68
N GLU A 49 6.46 20.87 -0.82
CA GLU A 49 6.43 21.80 -1.96
C GLU A 49 6.91 21.17 -3.27
N ARG A 50 7.66 20.06 -3.20
CA ARG A 50 8.07 19.29 -4.39
C ARG A 50 6.93 18.43 -4.95
N ALA A 51 5.83 18.24 -4.21
CA ALA A 51 4.71 17.43 -4.65
C ALA A 51 3.77 18.23 -5.58
N CYS A 52 3.98 18.12 -6.89
CA CYS A 52 3.17 18.85 -7.88
C CYS A 52 1.75 18.29 -8.06
N LEU A 53 1.56 16.98 -7.86
CA LEU A 53 0.28 16.31 -8.09
C LEU A 53 0.03 15.21 -7.03
N PRO A 54 -0.79 15.47 -6.01
CA PRO A 54 -1.25 14.44 -5.09
C PRO A 54 -2.10 13.41 -5.83
N ILE A 55 -1.81 12.12 -5.63
CA ILE A 55 -2.58 11.01 -6.20
C ILE A 55 -3.50 10.47 -5.11
N SER A 56 -4.80 10.51 -5.37
CA SER A 56 -5.80 10.03 -4.41
C SER A 56 -5.90 8.50 -4.41
N PRO A 57 -6.36 7.86 -3.32
CA PRO A 57 -6.53 6.41 -3.25
C PRO A 57 -7.50 5.85 -4.29
N GLU A 58 -8.47 6.64 -4.74
CA GLU A 58 -9.40 6.28 -5.82
C GLU A 58 -8.66 6.11 -7.16
N VAL A 59 -7.55 6.84 -7.37
CA VAL A 59 -6.71 6.72 -8.56
C VAL A 59 -5.68 5.60 -8.37
N CYS A 60 -4.91 5.63 -7.29
CA CYS A 60 -3.87 4.64 -7.01
C CYS A 60 -3.89 4.27 -5.53
N LEU A 61 -4.33 3.06 -5.21
CA LEU A 61 -4.24 2.54 -3.86
C LEU A 61 -2.76 2.46 -3.43
N PRO A 62 -2.45 2.86 -2.19
CA PRO A 62 -1.09 2.82 -1.68
C PRO A 62 -0.62 1.39 -1.44
N ALA A 63 0.69 1.23 -1.21
CA ALA A 63 1.23 -0.01 -0.69
C ALA A 63 0.67 -0.28 0.73
N PRO A 64 0.40 -1.54 1.11
CA PRO A 64 0.01 -1.90 2.46
C PRO A 64 0.96 -1.31 3.52
N GLY A 65 0.42 -0.57 4.48
CA GLY A 65 1.13 0.10 5.57
C GLY A 65 1.84 1.40 5.17
N GLN A 66 1.60 1.94 3.98
CA GLN A 66 2.29 3.15 3.53
C GLN A 66 1.98 4.33 4.46
N GLY A 67 3.04 4.88 5.06
CA GLY A 67 2.95 6.03 5.95
C GLY A 67 2.87 5.66 7.43
N ALA A 68 2.59 4.40 7.77
CA ALA A 68 2.74 3.92 9.14
C ALA A 68 4.23 3.82 9.55
N LEU A 69 4.50 3.89 10.85
CA LEU A 69 5.78 3.54 11.45
C LEU A 69 5.56 2.33 12.35
N VAL A 70 6.46 1.36 12.25
CA VAL A 70 6.41 0.14 13.07
C VAL A 70 7.69 0.07 13.87
N VAL A 71 7.55 -0.11 15.18
CA VAL A 71 8.69 -0.41 16.06
C VAL A 71 8.71 -1.91 16.29
N GLN A 72 9.84 -2.54 16.00
CA GLN A 72 10.04 -3.97 16.28
C GLN A 72 10.89 -4.14 17.53
N CYS A 73 10.50 -5.08 18.37
CA CYS A 73 11.25 -5.54 19.53
C CYS A 73 11.15 -7.06 19.65
N LEU A 74 11.99 -7.64 20.51
CA LEU A 74 11.90 -9.07 20.83
C LEU A 74 10.63 -9.34 21.66
N ALA A 75 9.90 -10.39 21.28
CA ALA A 75 8.60 -10.72 21.88
C ALA A 75 8.69 -11.11 23.37
N ASP A 76 9.86 -11.58 23.83
CA ASP A 76 10.11 -11.99 25.21
C ASP A 76 10.47 -10.82 26.16
N ARG A 77 10.62 -9.60 25.63
CA ARG A 77 10.87 -8.38 26.41
C ARG A 77 9.55 -7.73 26.83
N SER A 78 8.80 -8.37 27.72
CA SER A 78 7.45 -7.93 28.15
C SER A 78 7.38 -6.47 28.61
N GLU A 79 8.35 -5.99 29.37
CA GLU A 79 8.44 -4.58 29.80
C GLU A 79 8.56 -3.63 28.61
N LEU A 80 9.38 -3.98 27.61
CA LEU A 80 9.56 -3.19 26.40
C LEU A 80 8.31 -3.23 25.52
N VAL A 81 7.66 -4.38 25.40
CA VAL A 81 6.39 -4.53 24.68
C VAL A 81 5.31 -3.64 25.30
N SER A 82 5.19 -3.64 26.63
CA SER A 82 4.23 -2.79 27.34
C SER A 82 4.54 -1.30 27.14
N LEU A 83 5.81 -0.91 27.27
CA LEU A 83 6.25 0.47 27.04
C LEU A 83 5.97 0.94 25.62
N LEU A 84 6.34 0.16 24.61
CA LEU A 84 6.09 0.50 23.20
C LEU A 84 4.60 0.48 22.86
N GLY A 85 3.83 -0.41 23.48
CA GLY A 85 2.38 -0.48 23.34
C GLY A 85 1.68 0.82 23.72
N SER A 86 2.21 1.55 24.70
CA SER A 86 1.67 2.87 25.11
C SER A 86 1.82 3.97 24.05
N LEU A 87 2.69 3.78 23.05
CA LEU A 87 2.89 4.70 21.93
C LEU A 87 2.03 4.35 20.70
N SER A 88 1.33 3.21 20.75
CA SER A 88 0.54 2.71 19.62
C SER A 88 -0.76 3.49 19.46
N ASP A 89 -1.11 3.74 18.20
CA ASP A 89 -2.43 4.20 17.82
C ASP A 89 -3.28 2.97 17.42
N GLU A 90 -4.39 2.75 18.13
CA GLU A 90 -5.23 1.56 17.95
C GLU A 90 -5.82 1.47 16.54
N HIS A 91 -6.20 2.61 15.95
CA HIS A 91 -6.73 2.64 14.59
C HIS A 91 -5.64 2.29 13.59
N ALA A 92 -4.46 2.89 13.69
CA ALA A 92 -3.33 2.59 12.81
C ALA A 92 -2.92 1.12 12.91
N VAL A 93 -2.97 0.51 14.10
CA VAL A 93 -2.73 -0.93 14.27
C VAL A 93 -3.77 -1.75 13.53
N ALA A 94 -5.07 -1.47 13.70
CA ALA A 94 -6.13 -2.21 13.03
C ALA A 94 -6.10 -2.03 11.50
N GLU A 95 -5.96 -0.80 11.02
CA GLU A 95 -5.86 -0.47 9.60
C GLU A 95 -4.68 -1.19 8.94
N THR A 96 -3.48 -1.07 9.52
CA THR A 96 -2.29 -1.71 8.96
C THR A 96 -2.32 -3.22 9.09
N ALA A 97 -2.97 -3.78 10.13
CA ALA A 97 -3.16 -5.22 10.25
C ALA A 97 -4.05 -5.77 9.13
N ALA A 98 -5.14 -5.08 8.79
CA ALA A 98 -6.03 -5.47 7.69
C ALA A 98 -5.31 -5.39 6.33
N GLU A 99 -4.59 -4.30 6.07
CA GLU A 99 -3.80 -4.12 4.85
C GLU A 99 -2.70 -5.19 4.71
N ARG A 100 -1.99 -5.49 5.80
CA ARG A 100 -0.92 -6.50 5.81
C ARG A 100 -1.47 -7.91 5.65
N ALA A 101 -2.67 -8.19 6.15
CA ALA A 101 -3.32 -9.47 5.93
C ALA A 101 -3.53 -9.71 4.43
N VAL A 102 -3.98 -8.71 3.65
CA VAL A 102 -4.10 -8.81 2.18
C VAL A 102 -2.77 -9.25 1.54
N LEU A 103 -1.67 -8.59 1.90
CA LEU A 103 -0.35 -8.93 1.38
C LEU A 103 0.11 -10.34 1.78
N ARG A 104 -0.19 -10.76 3.02
CA ARG A 104 0.20 -12.08 3.53
C ARG A 104 -0.56 -13.20 2.81
N GLU A 105 -1.87 -13.07 2.67
CA GLU A 105 -2.71 -14.09 2.05
C GLU A 105 -2.45 -14.23 0.53
N LEU A 106 -2.16 -13.14 -0.19
CA LEU A 106 -1.80 -13.19 -1.62
C LEU A 106 -0.38 -13.70 -1.92
N GLY A 107 0.40 -14.01 -0.87
CA GLY A 107 1.76 -14.53 -0.99
C GLY A 107 2.86 -13.46 -0.85
N SER A 108 3.98 -13.85 -0.23
CA SER A 108 5.04 -12.94 0.28
C SER A 108 6.00 -12.35 -0.77
N GLY A 109 5.61 -12.31 -2.05
CA GLY A 109 6.49 -11.81 -3.11
C GLY A 109 6.35 -10.30 -3.31
N CYS A 110 7.45 -9.54 -3.17
CA CYS A 110 7.56 -8.12 -3.61
C CYS A 110 7.25 -7.88 -5.11
N ARG A 111 6.81 -8.92 -5.83
CA ARG A 111 6.53 -8.92 -7.26
C ARG A 111 5.04 -8.84 -7.58
N VAL A 112 4.15 -9.12 -6.61
CA VAL A 112 2.70 -9.05 -6.83
C VAL A 112 2.26 -7.58 -6.75
N PRO A 113 1.67 -7.01 -7.81
CA PRO A 113 1.17 -5.63 -7.82
C PRO A 113 -0.10 -5.48 -6.95
N VAL A 114 0.10 -5.37 -5.63
CA VAL A 114 -0.97 -5.19 -4.64
C VAL A 114 -1.02 -3.77 -4.13
N GLY A 115 -2.23 -3.25 -3.94
CA GLY A 115 -2.50 -2.02 -3.19
C GLY A 115 -3.57 -2.30 -2.14
N ALA A 116 -3.45 -1.68 -0.96
CA ALA A 116 -4.44 -1.79 0.10
C ALA A 116 -4.46 -0.51 0.94
N LEU A 117 -5.66 -0.06 1.30
CA LEU A 117 -5.88 1.04 2.22
C LEU A 117 -7.06 0.71 3.12
N ALA A 118 -6.81 0.66 4.43
CA ALA A 118 -7.84 0.55 5.45
C ALA A 118 -8.06 1.90 6.12
N ARG A 119 -9.30 2.14 6.55
CA ARG A 119 -9.69 3.30 7.37
C ARG A 119 -10.73 2.89 8.40
N VAL A 120 -10.53 3.31 9.64
CA VAL A 120 -11.55 3.20 10.69
C VAL A 120 -12.45 4.43 10.64
N ILE A 121 -13.75 4.23 10.42
CA ILE A 121 -14.75 5.29 10.43
C ILE A 121 -15.90 4.85 11.32
N ASN A 122 -16.16 5.61 12.39
CA ASN A 122 -17.25 5.34 13.35
C ASN A 122 -17.22 3.89 13.90
N GLY A 123 -16.02 3.34 14.16
CA GLY A 123 -15.83 1.97 14.67
C GLY A 123 -15.89 0.86 13.60
N VAL A 124 -16.16 1.19 12.35
CA VAL A 124 -16.15 0.25 11.22
C VAL A 124 -14.81 0.34 10.50
N LEU A 125 -14.18 -0.80 10.25
CA LEU A 125 -12.97 -0.89 9.45
C LEU A 125 -13.35 -1.09 7.97
N LEU A 126 -13.09 -0.07 7.16
CA LEU A 126 -13.29 -0.07 5.72
C LEU A 126 -11.96 -0.37 5.04
N LEU A 127 -11.88 -1.45 4.27
CA LEU A 127 -10.68 -1.85 3.53
C LEU A 127 -10.95 -1.85 2.03
N GLN A 128 -10.17 -1.05 1.29
CA GLN A 128 -10.08 -1.13 -0.15
C GLN A 128 -8.81 -1.89 -0.53
N ALA A 129 -8.91 -2.82 -1.47
CA ALA A 129 -7.77 -3.58 -1.95
C ALA A 129 -7.81 -3.74 -3.47
N CYS A 130 -6.63 -3.86 -4.08
CA CYS A 130 -6.50 -4.17 -5.50
C CYS A 130 -5.39 -5.15 -5.79
N LEU A 131 -5.58 -5.92 -6.85
CA LEU A 131 -4.60 -6.82 -7.44
C LEU A 131 -4.54 -6.54 -8.94
N ALA A 132 -3.34 -6.36 -9.49
CA ALA A 132 -3.12 -6.16 -10.91
C ALA A 132 -2.05 -7.11 -11.46
N ASP A 133 -2.07 -7.36 -12.75
CA ASP A 133 -0.92 -8.00 -13.40
C ASP A 133 0.28 -7.03 -13.53
N PRO A 134 1.51 -7.53 -13.78
CA PRO A 134 2.71 -6.68 -13.82
C PRO A 134 2.66 -5.60 -14.90
N LEU A 135 1.96 -5.86 -16.00
CA LEU A 135 1.84 -4.93 -17.13
C LEU A 135 0.78 -3.86 -16.84
N GLY A 136 -0.14 -4.12 -15.92
CA GLY A 136 -1.28 -3.26 -15.64
C GLY A 136 -2.38 -3.37 -16.69
N GLU A 137 -2.51 -4.52 -17.37
CA GLU A 137 -3.58 -4.76 -18.35
C GLU A 137 -4.87 -5.24 -17.67
N ARG A 138 -4.73 -6.01 -16.59
CA ARG A 138 -5.81 -6.45 -15.72
C ARG A 138 -5.62 -5.85 -14.32
N LEU A 139 -6.73 -5.37 -13.77
CA LEU A 139 -6.81 -4.78 -12.43
C LEU A 139 -8.16 -5.16 -11.81
N VAL A 140 -8.12 -5.80 -10.65
CA VAL A 140 -9.29 -6.10 -9.83
C VAL A 140 -9.26 -5.20 -8.60
N ARG A 141 -10.40 -4.63 -8.23
CA ARG A 141 -10.57 -3.79 -7.04
C ARG A 141 -11.78 -4.24 -6.24
N VAL A 142 -11.62 -4.32 -4.93
CA VAL A 142 -12.70 -4.66 -3.99
C VAL A 142 -12.75 -3.65 -2.85
N SER A 143 -13.91 -3.56 -2.21
CA SER A 143 -14.09 -2.86 -0.94
C SER A 143 -14.82 -3.80 0.01
N VAL A 144 -14.34 -3.89 1.24
CA VAL A 144 -14.94 -4.68 2.31
C VAL A 144 -15.03 -3.86 3.57
N GLU A 145 -16.02 -4.18 4.39
CA GLU A 145 -16.22 -3.61 5.71
C GLU A 145 -16.23 -4.73 6.73
N GLY A 146 -15.81 -4.41 7.95
CA GLY A 146 -15.91 -5.31 9.09
C GLY A 146 -15.57 -4.63 10.41
N ASP A 147 -15.46 -5.45 11.44
CA ASP A 147 -15.20 -5.01 12.80
C ASP A 147 -13.72 -4.66 12.98
N ILE A 148 -13.44 -3.53 13.65
CA ILE A 148 -12.08 -3.09 13.98
C ILE A 148 -11.34 -4.10 14.88
N SER A 149 -12.05 -4.91 15.66
CA SER A 149 -11.48 -5.93 16.53
C SER A 149 -10.98 -7.18 15.80
N ASP A 150 -11.39 -7.39 14.53
CA ASP A 150 -10.94 -8.51 13.70
C ASP A 150 -10.42 -8.05 12.32
N PRO A 151 -9.38 -7.20 12.28
CA PRO A 151 -8.89 -6.60 11.04
C PRO A 151 -8.31 -7.65 10.07
N VAL A 152 -7.77 -8.76 10.61
CA VAL A 152 -7.18 -9.83 9.82
C VAL A 152 -8.25 -10.56 9.01
N SER A 153 -9.42 -10.83 9.60
CA SER A 153 -10.55 -11.42 8.87
C SER A 153 -11.07 -10.50 7.77
N VAL A 154 -11.09 -9.18 8.00
CA VAL A 154 -11.44 -8.20 6.95
C VAL A 154 -10.46 -8.28 5.78
N GLY A 155 -9.15 -8.36 6.06
CA GLY A 155 -8.13 -8.58 5.04
C GLY A 155 -8.30 -9.89 4.27
N ALA A 156 -8.58 -10.99 4.96
CA ALA A 156 -8.83 -12.30 4.34
C ALA A 156 -10.07 -12.28 3.42
N LYS A 157 -11.15 -11.64 3.87
CA LYS A 157 -12.37 -11.43 3.07
C LYS A 157 -12.10 -10.61 1.81
N ALA A 158 -11.27 -9.56 1.89
CA ALA A 158 -10.87 -8.79 0.72
C ALA A 158 -10.14 -9.67 -0.30
N VAL A 159 -9.23 -10.55 0.15
CA VAL A 159 -8.49 -11.46 -0.73
C VAL A 159 -9.42 -12.49 -1.37
N GLU A 160 -10.34 -13.08 -0.62
CA GLU A 160 -11.36 -13.98 -1.19
C GLU A 160 -12.15 -13.31 -2.33
N LEU A 161 -12.57 -12.07 -2.14
CA LEU A 161 -13.28 -11.31 -3.18
C LEU A 161 -12.37 -10.94 -4.36
N LEU A 162 -11.11 -10.57 -4.13
CA LEU A 162 -10.16 -10.30 -5.21
C LEU A 162 -9.99 -11.53 -6.09
N LEU A 163 -9.78 -12.71 -5.49
CA LEU A 163 -9.59 -13.97 -6.21
C LEU A 163 -10.83 -14.32 -7.03
N LYS A 164 -12.02 -14.27 -6.42
CA LYS A 164 -13.31 -14.52 -7.09
C LYS A 164 -13.61 -13.57 -8.26
N GLN A 165 -13.05 -12.36 -8.26
CA GLN A 165 -13.30 -11.34 -9.28
C GLN A 165 -12.22 -11.28 -10.37
N GLY A 166 -11.45 -12.35 -10.56
CA GLY A 166 -10.43 -12.45 -11.61
C GLY A 166 -8.99 -12.36 -11.09
N GLY A 167 -8.82 -12.38 -9.76
CA GLY A 167 -7.51 -12.35 -9.12
C GLY A 167 -6.74 -13.67 -9.26
N GLU A 168 -7.44 -14.81 -9.36
CA GLU A 168 -6.81 -16.12 -9.57
C GLU A 168 -6.02 -16.16 -10.87
N GLU A 169 -6.58 -15.66 -11.97
CA GLU A 169 -5.92 -15.62 -13.28
C GLU A 169 -4.74 -14.64 -13.30
N ILE A 170 -4.78 -13.58 -12.48
CA ILE A 170 -3.64 -12.68 -12.31
C ILE A 170 -2.51 -13.41 -11.57
N LEU A 171 -2.82 -14.11 -10.47
CA LEU A 171 -1.82 -14.85 -9.70
C LEU A 171 -1.21 -16.01 -10.50
N HIS A 172 -2.00 -16.74 -11.28
CA HIS A 172 -1.48 -17.80 -12.15
C HIS A 172 -0.49 -17.29 -13.20
N CYS A 173 -0.65 -16.07 -13.71
CA CYS A 173 0.31 -15.47 -14.63
C CYS A 173 1.60 -14.97 -13.96
N LEU A 174 1.67 -14.98 -12.62
CA LEU A 174 2.84 -14.57 -11.83
C LEU A 174 3.70 -15.74 -11.36
N ALA A 175 3.19 -16.97 -11.43
CA ALA A 175 3.87 -18.21 -11.06
C ALA A 175 4.75 -18.74 -12.19
#